data_AF-A0A7D9LFR9-F1
#
_entry.id   AF-A0A7D9LFR9-F1
#
_cell.length_a   1.000
_cell.length_b   1.000
_cell.length_c   1.000
_cell.angle_alpha   90.00
_cell.angle_beta   90.00
_cell.angle_gamma   90.00
#
_symmetry.space_group_name_H-M   'P 1'
#
loop_
_entity.id
_entity.type
_entity.pdbx_description
1 polymer ?
#
loop_
_entity_poly.entity_id
_entity_poly.type
_entity_poly.pdbx_seq_one_letter_code
_entity_poly.pdbx_strand_id
1 'polypeptide(L)'
;MNLRRSWQRIYGGVQRVPALLYANPTSILQSINCDKYEILSFEPLHDIGKHIENILTELPHHLPEREAIAVKDIITCTIGGKETKRTFDYRCALIILAKQSFKIISSKLIQHLLTTLVQIQRIAYSSEAERTPKSVLRMRNMTWYHGILCREELGFKLKEITTRKLYGNYYHNITSHAAIQHRLISGKACNVEEQERIFNTITNITASISSYHPSHIIGNIFIRLQAEKQMQAFQGSCFSKQEASVSKLAASLPSYGNTVIPQDLKEKHIRSWQAHLERVSDFLLPGKGIWWVEHEDGDTEFLDGEKESNISAQGPLLHHFRSSNFCVEEQYLIDCWKQCLTNGVILPIKAI
;
A
#
# COMPACT_ATOMS: atom_id res chain seq x y z
N MET A 1 22.89 -28.83 22.19
CA MET A 1 23.10 -28.37 20.79
C MET A 1 22.24 -27.13 20.58
N ASN A 2 22.84 -25.97 20.31
CA ASN A 2 22.15 -24.68 20.36
C ASN A 2 21.24 -24.51 19.13
N LEU A 3 19.96 -24.85 19.25
CA LEU A 3 18.94 -24.77 18.18
C LEU A 3 19.09 -23.48 17.36
N ARG A 4 19.27 -22.33 18.02
CA ARG A 4 19.43 -21.03 17.35
C ARG A 4 20.60 -20.98 16.35
N ARG A 5 21.74 -21.60 16.66
CA ARG A 5 22.90 -21.69 15.73
C ARG A 5 22.64 -22.68 14.60
N SER A 6 21.92 -23.77 14.89
CA SER A 6 21.51 -24.76 13.88
C SER A 6 20.56 -24.14 12.86
N TRP A 7 19.53 -23.43 13.33
CA TRP A 7 18.56 -22.73 12.48
C TRP A 7 19.20 -21.62 11.66
N GLN A 8 20.13 -20.85 12.22
CA GLN A 8 20.83 -19.80 11.50
C GLN A 8 21.83 -20.35 10.46
N ARG A 9 22.37 -21.54 10.68
CA ARG A 9 23.22 -22.26 9.72
C ARG A 9 22.41 -22.88 8.58
N ILE A 10 21.19 -23.36 8.84
CA ILE A 10 20.34 -24.03 7.83
C ILE A 10 19.52 -23.01 7.03
N TYR A 11 19.06 -21.94 7.66
CA TYR A 11 18.08 -21.01 7.09
C TYR A 11 18.55 -19.55 7.03
N GLY A 12 19.82 -19.29 7.37
CA GLY A 12 20.41 -17.96 7.30
C GLY A 12 20.35 -17.38 5.89
N GLY A 13 19.44 -16.43 5.66
CA GLY A 13 19.27 -15.73 4.38
C GLY A 13 18.03 -16.12 3.57
N VAL A 14 17.22 -17.09 4.02
CA VAL A 14 16.00 -17.49 3.31
C VAL A 14 14.80 -16.68 3.82
N GLN A 15 14.20 -15.86 2.95
CA GLN A 15 13.17 -14.89 3.32
C GLN A 15 11.73 -15.31 2.96
N ARG A 16 11.51 -16.41 2.22
CA ARG A 16 10.15 -16.80 1.79
C ARG A 16 9.78 -18.23 2.21
N VAL A 17 8.59 -18.33 2.81
CA VAL A 17 8.05 -19.49 3.53
C VAL A 17 7.80 -20.73 2.64
N PRO A 18 7.35 -20.64 1.37
CA PRO A 18 7.05 -21.85 0.60
C PRO A 18 8.29 -22.70 0.29
N ALA A 19 9.41 -22.10 -0.09
CA ALA A 19 10.64 -22.83 -0.46
C ALA A 19 11.31 -23.53 0.74
N LEU A 20 11.04 -23.07 1.96
CA LEU A 20 11.61 -23.63 3.19
C LEU A 20 10.92 -24.91 3.65
N LEU A 21 9.63 -25.03 3.31
CA LEU A 21 8.79 -26.11 3.79
C LEU A 21 8.57 -27.18 2.70
N TYR A 22 8.78 -26.83 1.43
CA TYR A 22 8.71 -27.75 0.28
C TYR A 22 9.99 -28.62 0.14
N ALA A 23 10.33 -29.40 1.17
CA ALA A 23 11.47 -30.32 1.13
C ALA A 23 11.26 -31.49 0.15
N ASN A 24 10.01 -31.78 -0.20
CA ASN A 24 9.63 -32.77 -1.19
C ASN A 24 8.66 -32.12 -2.20
N PRO A 25 9.02 -32.04 -3.50
CA PRO A 25 8.18 -31.46 -4.56
C PRO A 25 6.78 -32.08 -4.71
N THR A 26 6.57 -33.30 -4.19
CA THR A 26 5.29 -34.00 -4.27
C THR A 26 4.45 -33.86 -3.01
N SER A 27 4.92 -33.14 -1.98
CA SER A 27 4.18 -32.94 -0.74
C SER A 27 2.98 -32.02 -0.95
N ILE A 28 1.82 -32.41 -0.44
CA ILE A 28 0.62 -31.56 -0.45
C ILE A 28 0.80 -30.35 0.49
N LEU A 29 0.20 -29.21 0.18
CA LEU A 29 0.36 -27.97 0.93
C LEU A 29 -0.01 -28.10 2.43
N GLN A 30 -0.97 -28.97 2.76
CA GLN A 30 -1.34 -29.26 4.15
C GLN A 30 -0.20 -29.85 4.96
N SER A 31 0.62 -30.73 4.34
CA SER A 31 1.75 -31.38 5.01
C SER A 31 2.87 -30.40 5.41
N ILE A 32 2.79 -29.18 4.90
CA ILE A 32 3.74 -28.10 5.17
C ILE A 32 3.05 -26.89 5.83
N ASN A 33 1.83 -27.05 6.36
CA ASN A 33 1.03 -25.97 6.95
C ASN A 33 0.81 -24.77 6.02
N CYS A 34 0.71 -25.03 4.71
CA CYS A 34 0.38 -24.03 3.68
C CYS A 34 -0.95 -24.36 2.97
N ASP A 35 -1.77 -25.26 3.50
CA ASP A 35 -3.11 -25.55 2.97
C ASP A 35 -4.01 -24.32 2.91
N LYS A 36 -3.76 -23.34 3.78
CA LYS A 36 -4.44 -22.04 3.83
C LYS A 36 -3.60 -20.91 3.26
N TYR A 37 -2.57 -21.21 2.46
CA TYR A 37 -1.74 -20.19 1.84
C TYR A 37 -2.56 -19.44 0.77
N GLU A 38 -2.82 -18.17 1.03
CA GLU A 38 -3.57 -17.30 0.14
C GLU A 38 -2.62 -16.53 -0.77
N ILE A 39 -3.03 -16.38 -2.04
CA ILE A 39 -2.35 -15.49 -2.98
C ILE A 39 -2.66 -14.06 -2.55
N LEU A 40 -1.62 -13.25 -2.40
CA LEU A 40 -1.76 -11.86 -2.03
C LEU A 40 -2.36 -11.07 -3.21
N SER A 41 -3.48 -10.41 -2.96
CA SER A 41 -4.19 -9.63 -3.99
C SER A 41 -3.74 -8.18 -4.09
N PHE A 42 -2.88 -7.71 -3.18
CA PHE A 42 -2.27 -6.39 -3.24
C PHE A 42 -0.75 -6.47 -3.16
N GLU A 43 -0.08 -5.96 -4.18
CA GLU A 43 1.37 -5.92 -4.29
C GLU A 43 1.85 -4.47 -4.46
N PRO A 44 2.48 -3.86 -3.43
CA PRO A 44 2.79 -2.43 -3.47
C PRO A 44 3.63 -1.98 -4.66
N LEU A 45 4.56 -2.81 -5.15
CA LEU A 45 5.42 -2.45 -6.27
C LEU A 45 4.61 -2.13 -7.54
N HIS A 46 3.69 -3.02 -7.90
CA HIS A 46 2.90 -2.92 -9.12
C HIS A 46 1.67 -2.04 -8.92
N ASP A 47 0.89 -2.32 -7.88
CA ASP A 47 -0.41 -1.67 -7.70
C ASP A 47 -0.26 -0.18 -7.43
N ILE A 48 0.62 0.21 -6.49
CA ILE A 48 0.86 1.63 -6.19
C ILE A 48 1.56 2.28 -7.38
N GLY A 49 2.63 1.68 -7.91
CA GLY A 49 3.40 2.26 -9.00
C GLY A 49 2.55 2.56 -10.23
N LYS A 50 1.76 1.58 -10.68
CA LYS A 50 0.91 1.72 -11.87
C LYS A 50 -0.33 2.56 -11.63
N HIS A 51 -0.91 2.53 -10.43
CA HIS A 51 -2.01 3.45 -10.13
C HIS A 51 -1.54 4.91 -10.08
N ILE A 52 -0.36 5.17 -9.49
CA ILE A 52 0.24 6.52 -9.54
C ILE A 52 0.49 6.94 -10.99
N GLU A 53 1.09 6.07 -11.81
CA GLU A 53 1.31 6.35 -13.24
C GLU A 53 -0.01 6.77 -13.91
N ASN A 54 -1.08 5.98 -13.73
CA ASN A 54 -2.40 6.26 -14.30
C ASN A 54 -2.96 7.62 -13.84
N ILE A 55 -2.89 7.92 -12.54
CA ILE A 55 -3.36 9.20 -11.99
C ILE A 55 -2.56 10.37 -12.56
N LEU A 56 -1.22 10.27 -12.61
CA LEU A 56 -0.36 11.33 -13.14
C LEU A 56 -0.56 11.56 -14.64
N THR A 57 -0.90 10.52 -15.39
CA THR A 57 -1.25 10.64 -16.82
C THR A 57 -2.60 11.32 -17.03
N GLU A 58 -3.60 10.95 -16.24
CA GLU A 58 -4.98 11.41 -16.46
C GLU A 58 -5.26 12.78 -15.85
N LEU A 59 -4.77 13.03 -14.62
CA LEU A 59 -5.11 14.21 -13.81
C LEU A 59 -4.96 15.55 -14.55
N PRO A 60 -3.88 15.82 -15.30
CA PRO A 60 -3.72 17.12 -15.98
C PRO A 60 -4.87 17.46 -16.92
N HIS A 61 -5.59 16.47 -17.45
CA HIS A 61 -6.69 16.68 -18.38
C HIS A 61 -7.99 17.09 -17.66
N HIS A 62 -8.07 16.94 -16.34
CA HIS A 62 -9.20 17.37 -15.51
C HIS A 62 -8.98 18.73 -14.85
N LEU A 63 -7.83 19.35 -15.08
CA LEU A 63 -7.45 20.63 -14.50
C LEU A 63 -7.70 21.80 -15.45
N PRO A 64 -7.93 23.02 -14.93
CA PRO A 64 -7.85 24.24 -15.72
C PRO A 64 -6.49 24.38 -16.39
N GLU A 65 -6.44 25.00 -17.58
CA GLU A 65 -5.25 25.04 -18.44
C GLU A 65 -3.97 25.46 -17.71
N ARG A 66 -4.00 26.52 -16.91
CA ARG A 66 -2.83 27.00 -16.16
C ARG A 66 -2.34 25.98 -15.13
N GLU A 67 -3.26 25.34 -14.42
CA GLU A 67 -2.93 24.31 -13.43
C GLU A 67 -2.41 23.05 -14.13
N ALA A 68 -3.03 22.66 -15.25
CA ALA A 68 -2.63 21.53 -16.07
C ALA A 68 -1.19 21.67 -16.58
N ILE A 69 -0.81 22.84 -17.07
CA ILE A 69 0.57 23.14 -17.51
C ILE A 69 1.54 22.97 -16.34
N ALA A 70 1.26 23.62 -15.20
CA ALA A 70 2.11 23.52 -14.01
C ALA A 70 2.28 22.08 -13.50
N VAL A 71 1.21 21.29 -13.50
CA VAL A 71 1.27 19.86 -13.12
C VAL A 71 2.11 19.06 -14.13
N LYS A 72 1.92 19.26 -15.44
CA LYS A 72 2.72 18.59 -16.48
C LYS A 72 4.21 18.92 -16.36
N ASP A 73 4.56 20.17 -16.06
CA ASP A 73 5.94 20.60 -15.85
C ASP A 73 6.56 19.90 -14.63
N ILE A 74 5.84 19.81 -13.52
CA ILE A 74 6.31 19.09 -12.32
C ILE A 74 6.56 17.60 -12.62
N ILE A 75 5.63 16.94 -13.32
CA ILE A 75 5.76 15.53 -13.70
C ILE A 75 6.97 15.36 -14.64
N THR A 76 7.13 16.24 -15.62
CA THR A 76 8.25 16.17 -16.58
C THR A 76 9.60 16.39 -15.89
N CYS A 77 9.70 17.37 -14.98
CA CYS A 77 10.91 17.63 -14.20
C CYS A 77 11.28 16.48 -13.26
N THR A 78 10.32 15.67 -12.81
CA THR A 78 10.59 14.56 -11.88
C THR A 78 10.90 13.24 -12.58
N ILE A 79 10.21 12.92 -13.68
CA ILE A 79 10.31 11.60 -14.35
C ILE A 79 10.52 11.65 -15.86
N GLY A 80 10.53 12.83 -16.49
CA GLY A 80 10.54 12.98 -17.95
C GLY A 80 11.81 12.51 -18.66
N GLY A 81 12.99 12.69 -18.05
CA GLY A 81 14.29 12.36 -18.67
C GLY A 81 14.74 10.90 -18.52
N LYS A 82 13.88 9.99 -18.07
CA LYS A 82 14.26 8.60 -17.75
C LYS A 82 13.77 7.63 -18.81
N GLU A 83 14.69 6.86 -19.39
CA GLU A 83 14.38 5.80 -20.36
C GLU A 83 13.53 4.68 -19.74
N THR A 84 13.86 4.28 -18.51
CA THR A 84 13.08 3.30 -17.73
C THR A 84 12.58 3.94 -16.45
N LYS A 85 11.26 4.12 -16.35
CA LYS A 85 10.59 4.66 -15.15
C LYS A 85 10.23 3.50 -14.22
N ARG A 86 10.70 3.58 -12.98
CA ARG A 86 10.42 2.58 -11.93
C ARG A 86 9.37 3.10 -10.96
N THR A 87 8.79 2.22 -10.16
CA THR A 87 7.84 2.61 -9.10
C THR A 87 8.41 3.65 -8.15
N PHE A 88 9.70 3.56 -7.80
CA PHE A 88 10.40 4.61 -7.04
C PHE A 88 10.22 6.01 -7.64
N ASP A 89 10.32 6.15 -8.97
CA ASP A 89 10.23 7.42 -9.67
C ASP A 89 8.82 8.01 -9.57
N TYR A 90 7.80 7.16 -9.76
CA TYR A 90 6.40 7.55 -9.61
C TYR A 90 6.06 7.95 -8.17
N ARG A 91 6.56 7.21 -7.18
CA ARG A 91 6.38 7.54 -5.76
C ARG A 91 6.96 8.91 -5.41
N CYS A 92 8.15 9.23 -5.93
CA CYS A 92 8.77 10.55 -5.76
C CYS A 92 7.96 11.65 -6.46
N ALA A 93 7.55 11.41 -7.71
CA ALA A 93 6.74 12.36 -8.47
C ALA A 93 5.42 12.69 -7.75
N LEU A 94 4.74 11.68 -7.20
CA LEU A 94 3.53 11.87 -6.42
C LEU A 94 3.77 12.74 -5.19
N ILE A 95 4.83 12.48 -4.41
CA ILE A 95 5.13 13.26 -3.20
C ILE A 95 5.42 14.73 -3.56
N ILE A 96 6.22 14.94 -4.60
CA ILE A 96 6.56 16.29 -5.06
C ILE A 96 5.32 17.02 -5.57
N LEU A 97 4.48 16.34 -6.37
CA LEU A 97 3.23 16.92 -6.87
C LEU A 97 2.27 17.23 -5.73
N ALA A 98 2.06 16.31 -4.79
CA ALA A 98 1.20 16.53 -3.63
C ALA A 98 1.68 17.74 -2.82
N LYS A 99 2.99 17.88 -2.59
CA LYS A 99 3.57 19.03 -1.91
C LYS A 99 3.31 20.35 -2.62
N GLN A 100 3.46 20.38 -3.94
CA GLN A 100 3.23 21.60 -4.73
C GLN A 100 1.75 21.89 -4.94
N SER A 101 0.89 20.88 -4.92
CA SER A 101 -0.55 20.99 -5.23
C SER A 101 -1.26 22.05 -4.39
N PHE A 102 -0.87 22.21 -3.12
CA PHE A 102 -1.41 23.24 -2.23
C PHE A 102 -1.20 24.68 -2.70
N LYS A 103 -0.23 24.91 -3.60
CA LYS A 103 0.08 26.22 -4.18
C LYS A 103 -0.48 26.40 -5.58
N ILE A 104 -0.61 25.32 -6.34
CA ILE A 104 -0.89 25.38 -7.78
C ILE A 104 -2.27 24.87 -8.19
N ILE A 105 -2.92 24.04 -7.37
CA ILE A 105 -4.24 23.47 -7.66
C ILE A 105 -5.26 24.12 -6.74
N SER A 106 -6.32 24.68 -7.31
CA SER A 106 -7.39 25.33 -6.53
C SER A 106 -8.36 24.34 -5.87
N SER A 107 -8.63 23.19 -6.51
CA SER A 107 -9.52 22.15 -5.97
C SER A 107 -8.90 21.46 -4.75
N LYS A 108 -9.51 21.64 -3.58
CA LYS A 108 -9.15 20.91 -2.34
C LYS A 108 -9.36 19.40 -2.49
N LEU A 109 -10.36 18.97 -3.26
CA LEU A 109 -10.65 17.55 -3.48
C LEU A 109 -9.53 16.88 -4.28
N ILE A 110 -8.94 17.56 -5.26
CA ILE A 110 -7.75 17.06 -5.98
C ILE A 110 -6.52 17.03 -5.07
N GLN A 111 -6.33 18.04 -4.22
CA GLN A 111 -5.27 18.01 -3.20
C GLN A 111 -5.45 16.80 -2.26
N HIS A 112 -6.69 16.51 -1.84
CA HIS A 112 -7.02 15.32 -1.06
C HIS A 112 -6.79 14.02 -1.85
N LEU A 113 -7.10 13.98 -3.14
CA LEU A 113 -6.87 12.81 -4.00
C LEU A 113 -5.37 12.45 -4.03
N LEU A 114 -4.50 13.44 -4.18
CA LEU A 114 -3.06 13.25 -4.18
C LEU A 114 -2.52 12.86 -2.81
N THR A 115 -2.96 13.55 -1.75
CA THR A 115 -2.48 13.29 -0.38
C THR A 115 -2.96 11.96 0.18
N THR A 116 -4.19 11.52 -0.13
CA THR A 116 -4.65 10.17 0.23
C THR A 116 -3.77 9.10 -0.40
N LEU A 117 -3.41 9.24 -1.68
CA LEU A 117 -2.51 8.29 -2.35
C LEU A 117 -1.08 8.32 -1.77
N VAL A 118 -0.58 9.50 -1.38
CA VAL A 118 0.69 9.66 -0.65
C VAL A 118 0.67 8.87 0.66
N GLN A 119 -0.44 8.92 1.39
CA GLN A 119 -0.55 8.22 2.66
C GLN A 119 -0.70 6.70 2.49
N ILE A 120 -1.47 6.26 1.48
CA ILE A 120 -1.57 4.84 1.12
C ILE A 120 -0.17 4.28 0.78
N GLN A 121 0.60 4.95 -0.07
CA GLN A 121 1.95 4.46 -0.40
C GLN A 121 2.89 4.45 0.81
N ARG A 122 2.74 5.41 1.74
CA ARG A 122 3.58 5.47 2.93
C ARG A 122 3.31 4.24 3.81
N ILE A 123 2.04 3.94 4.08
CA ILE A 123 1.65 2.78 4.88
C ILE A 123 2.04 1.47 4.16
N ALA A 124 1.81 1.38 2.86
CA ALA A 124 2.14 0.18 2.07
C ALA A 124 3.65 -0.16 2.07
N TYR A 125 4.51 0.85 2.20
CA TYR A 125 5.97 0.68 2.25
C TYR A 125 6.57 0.73 3.67
N SER A 126 5.72 0.89 4.69
CA SER A 126 6.13 0.83 6.09
C SER A 126 6.51 -0.58 6.50
N SER A 127 7.41 -0.67 7.48
CA SER A 127 7.89 -1.96 7.99
C SER A 127 6.82 -2.65 8.86
N GLU A 128 6.98 -3.95 9.08
CA GLU A 128 6.12 -4.72 9.98
C GLU A 128 6.08 -4.14 11.41
N ALA A 129 7.18 -3.54 11.88
CA ALA A 129 7.25 -2.91 13.20
C ALA A 129 6.39 -1.63 13.32
N GLU A 130 6.04 -1.01 12.19
CA GLU A 130 5.17 0.17 12.13
C GLU A 130 3.70 -0.21 11.93
N ARG A 131 3.40 -1.50 11.75
CA ARG A 131 2.05 -2.01 11.61
C ARG A 131 1.35 -2.00 12.96
N THR A 132 0.35 -1.16 13.05
CA THR A 132 -0.41 -0.86 14.28
C THR A 132 -1.90 -0.79 13.97
N PRO A 133 -2.80 -0.99 14.96
CA PRO A 133 -4.24 -0.76 14.78
C PRO A 133 -4.54 0.61 14.15
N LYS A 134 -3.84 1.66 14.58
CA LYS A 134 -3.93 2.99 13.96
C LYS A 134 -3.61 2.97 12.46
N SER A 135 -2.50 2.34 12.07
CA SER A 135 -2.12 2.25 10.65
C SER A 135 -3.12 1.44 9.82
N VAL A 136 -3.78 0.44 10.42
CA VAL A 136 -4.84 -0.36 9.78
C VAL A 136 -6.07 0.51 9.52
N LEU A 137 -6.53 1.24 10.54
CA LEU A 137 -7.64 2.17 10.41
C LEU A 137 -7.33 3.23 9.34
N ARG A 138 -6.15 3.85 9.42
CA ARG A 138 -5.70 4.85 8.44
C ARG A 138 -5.64 4.30 7.03
N MET A 139 -5.11 3.09 6.83
CA MET A 139 -5.06 2.46 5.51
C MET A 139 -6.46 2.27 4.94
N ARG A 140 -7.41 1.80 5.75
CA ARG A 140 -8.80 1.59 5.31
C ARG A 140 -9.50 2.91 4.99
N ASN A 141 -9.31 3.93 5.81
CA ASN A 141 -9.87 5.26 5.61
C ASN A 141 -9.32 5.91 4.34
N MET A 142 -7.99 5.92 4.16
CA MET A 142 -7.35 6.51 3.00
C MET A 142 -7.71 5.77 1.70
N THR A 143 -7.75 4.44 1.69
CA THR A 143 -8.09 3.66 0.48
C THR A 143 -9.53 3.89 0.04
N TRP A 144 -10.49 3.94 0.98
CA TRP A 144 -11.87 4.28 0.65
C TRP A 144 -11.99 5.72 0.17
N TYR A 145 -11.42 6.67 0.91
CA TYR A 145 -11.55 8.09 0.59
C TYR A 145 -10.90 8.42 -0.75
N HIS A 146 -9.71 7.88 -1.03
CA HIS A 146 -9.07 7.96 -2.34
C HIS A 146 -9.98 7.41 -3.46
N GLY A 147 -10.65 6.29 -3.20
CA GLY A 147 -11.60 5.67 -4.13
C GLY A 147 -12.78 6.58 -4.47
N ILE A 148 -13.35 7.26 -3.46
CA ILE A 148 -14.42 8.26 -3.64
C ILE A 148 -13.90 9.47 -4.42
N LEU A 149 -12.77 10.04 -4.02
CA LEU A 149 -12.18 11.22 -4.67
C LEU A 149 -11.85 10.96 -6.14
N CYS A 150 -11.38 9.76 -6.48
CA CYS A 150 -11.18 9.39 -7.89
C CYS A 150 -12.50 9.45 -8.69
N ARG A 151 -13.63 9.04 -8.10
CA ARG A 151 -14.93 9.07 -8.79
C ARG A 151 -15.50 10.48 -8.89
N GLU A 152 -15.27 11.30 -7.88
CA GLU A 152 -15.71 12.70 -7.83
C GLU A 152 -14.93 13.58 -8.81
N GLU A 153 -13.59 13.52 -8.77
CA GLU A 153 -12.75 14.47 -9.51
C GLU A 153 -12.40 14.00 -10.93
N LEU A 154 -12.23 12.69 -11.15
CA LEU A 154 -11.86 12.15 -12.48
C LEU A 154 -13.07 11.56 -13.22
N GLY A 155 -14.05 11.07 -12.48
CA GLY A 155 -15.25 10.45 -13.03
C GLY A 155 -14.96 9.26 -13.96
N PHE A 156 -15.94 8.86 -14.75
CA PHE A 156 -15.79 7.73 -15.69
C PHE A 156 -15.49 8.16 -17.12
N LYS A 157 -15.61 9.46 -17.42
CA LYS A 157 -15.34 10.06 -18.73
C LYS A 157 -13.89 10.57 -18.77
N LEU A 158 -12.97 9.62 -18.83
CA LEU A 158 -11.54 9.90 -18.90
C LEU A 158 -11.15 10.43 -20.27
N LYS A 159 -10.09 11.24 -20.31
CA LYS A 159 -9.64 12.00 -21.49
C LYS A 159 -8.39 11.41 -22.12
N GLU A 160 -7.47 10.84 -21.34
CA GLU A 160 -6.19 10.34 -21.84
C GLU A 160 -6.07 8.81 -21.75
N ILE A 161 -6.54 8.22 -20.66
CA ILE A 161 -6.52 6.76 -20.47
C ILE A 161 -7.92 6.15 -20.44
N THR A 162 -8.01 4.85 -20.67
CA THR A 162 -9.30 4.14 -20.61
C THR A 162 -9.77 3.95 -19.18
N THR A 163 -11.08 3.92 -18.96
CA THR A 163 -11.71 3.61 -17.66
C THR A 163 -11.20 2.28 -17.10
N ARG A 164 -11.00 1.27 -17.97
CA ARG A 164 -10.43 -0.03 -17.58
C ARG A 164 -8.98 0.08 -17.09
N LYS A 165 -8.18 1.00 -17.65
CA LYS A 165 -6.80 1.21 -17.21
C LYS A 165 -6.76 1.88 -15.84
N LEU A 166 -7.56 2.95 -15.63
CA LEU A 166 -7.59 3.67 -14.36
C LEU A 166 -8.26 2.87 -13.24
N TYR A 167 -9.47 2.36 -13.46
CA TYR A 167 -10.28 1.65 -12.46
C TYR A 167 -10.16 0.12 -12.52
N GLY A 168 -9.15 -0.39 -13.23
CA GLY A 168 -8.88 -1.82 -13.34
C GLY A 168 -8.19 -2.38 -12.10
N ASN A 169 -7.36 -3.40 -12.32
CA ASN A 169 -6.76 -4.21 -11.25
C ASN A 169 -6.01 -3.37 -10.22
N TYR A 170 -5.16 -2.42 -10.64
CA TYR A 170 -4.36 -1.63 -9.69
C TYR A 170 -5.23 -0.80 -8.72
N TYR A 171 -6.24 -0.13 -9.23
CA TYR A 171 -7.22 0.60 -8.40
C TYR A 171 -8.04 -0.35 -7.53
N HIS A 172 -8.49 -1.48 -8.09
CA HIS A 172 -9.27 -2.48 -7.34
C HIS A 172 -8.45 -3.06 -6.18
N ASN A 173 -7.20 -3.42 -6.42
CA ASN A 173 -6.29 -3.98 -5.43
C ASN A 173 -6.03 -2.99 -4.29
N ILE A 174 -5.81 -1.71 -4.61
CA ILE A 174 -5.65 -0.64 -3.59
C ILE A 174 -6.92 -0.47 -2.76
N THR A 175 -8.09 -0.35 -3.41
CA THR A 175 -9.34 0.01 -2.73
C THR A 175 -10.03 -1.14 -2.01
N SER A 176 -9.81 -2.38 -2.47
CA SER A 176 -10.51 -3.58 -2.00
C SER A 176 -9.62 -4.48 -1.15
N HIS A 177 -8.33 -4.62 -1.50
CA HIS A 177 -7.46 -5.63 -0.90
C HIS A 177 -6.39 -5.06 0.04
N ALA A 178 -5.89 -3.87 -0.23
CA ALA A 178 -4.73 -3.34 0.50
C ALA A 178 -4.99 -3.20 2.02
N ALA A 179 -6.19 -2.76 2.42
CA ALA A 179 -6.54 -2.59 3.84
C ALA A 179 -6.71 -3.93 4.59
N ILE A 180 -7.42 -4.90 3.99
CA ILE A 180 -7.60 -6.23 4.61
C ILE A 180 -6.26 -6.99 4.67
N GLN A 181 -5.40 -6.84 3.66
CA GLN A 181 -4.05 -7.37 3.68
C GLN A 181 -3.18 -6.74 4.77
N HIS A 182 -3.26 -5.42 4.95
CA HIS A 182 -2.51 -4.74 6.00
C HIS A 182 -2.97 -5.14 7.42
N ARG A 183 -4.14 -5.74 7.60
CA ARG A 183 -4.55 -6.35 8.89
C ARG A 183 -3.74 -7.60 9.23
N LEU A 184 -3.19 -8.30 8.25
CA LEU A 184 -2.48 -9.58 8.43
C LEU A 184 -0.97 -9.49 8.21
N ILE A 185 -0.54 -8.66 7.26
CA ILE A 185 0.85 -8.57 6.82
C ILE A 185 1.14 -7.15 6.29
N SER A 186 2.30 -6.58 6.65
CA SER A 186 2.72 -5.31 6.06
C SER A 186 2.91 -5.41 4.55
N GLY A 187 2.54 -4.35 3.82
CA GLY A 187 2.77 -4.28 2.37
C GLY A 187 4.26 -4.44 2.01
N LYS A 188 5.17 -3.92 2.83
CA LYS A 188 6.62 -4.06 2.61
C LYS A 188 7.09 -5.50 2.62
N ALA A 189 6.51 -6.37 3.44
CA ALA A 189 6.85 -7.80 3.45
C ALA A 189 6.45 -8.51 2.14
N CYS A 190 5.50 -7.92 1.40
CA CYS A 190 5.00 -8.41 0.13
C CYS A 190 5.71 -7.75 -1.07
N ASN A 191 6.55 -6.75 -0.84
CA ASN A 191 7.23 -6.01 -1.90
C ASN A 191 8.34 -6.89 -2.53
N VAL A 192 8.32 -6.99 -3.86
CA VAL A 192 9.23 -7.84 -4.64
C VAL A 192 10.32 -7.08 -5.38
N GLU A 193 10.49 -5.77 -5.11
CA GLU A 193 11.36 -4.89 -5.90
C GLU A 193 12.83 -5.30 -5.91
N GLU A 194 13.35 -5.79 -4.78
CA GLU A 194 14.72 -6.29 -4.71
C GLU A 194 14.87 -7.59 -5.51
N GLN A 195 13.87 -8.47 -5.45
CA GLN A 195 13.85 -9.72 -6.21
C GLN A 195 13.81 -9.43 -7.71
N GLU A 196 12.96 -8.52 -8.19
CA GLU A 196 12.91 -8.13 -9.61
C GLU A 196 14.24 -7.56 -10.11
N ARG A 197 14.94 -6.79 -9.27
CA ARG A 197 16.28 -6.27 -9.62
C ARG A 197 17.28 -7.42 -9.78
N ILE A 198 17.28 -8.37 -8.86
CA ILE A 198 18.15 -9.55 -8.93
C ILE A 198 17.83 -10.38 -10.18
N PHE A 199 16.55 -10.61 -10.49
CA PHE A 199 16.14 -11.32 -11.70
C PHE A 199 16.58 -10.59 -12.97
N ASN A 200 16.42 -9.27 -13.05
CA ASN A 200 16.91 -8.49 -14.18
C ASN A 200 18.44 -8.58 -14.33
N THR A 201 19.18 -8.55 -13.22
CA THR A 201 20.63 -8.80 -13.24
C THR A 201 20.94 -10.20 -13.77
N ILE A 202 20.24 -11.23 -13.31
CA ILE A 202 20.40 -12.61 -13.79
C ILE A 202 20.12 -12.72 -15.30
N THR A 203 19.04 -12.11 -15.78
CA THR A 203 18.67 -12.08 -17.20
C THR A 203 19.74 -11.37 -18.03
N ASN A 204 20.23 -10.22 -17.56
CA ASN A 204 21.28 -9.46 -18.24
C ASN A 204 22.61 -10.22 -18.29
N ILE A 205 23.01 -10.85 -17.19
CA ILE A 205 24.17 -11.76 -17.13
C ILE A 205 23.96 -12.89 -18.16
N THR A 206 22.82 -13.55 -18.13
CA THR A 206 22.54 -14.65 -19.07
C THR A 206 22.64 -14.19 -20.53
N ALA A 207 22.01 -13.07 -20.87
CA ALA A 207 22.03 -12.53 -22.24
C ALA A 207 23.41 -12.06 -22.70
N SER A 208 24.20 -11.46 -21.81
CA SER A 208 25.49 -10.83 -22.17
C SER A 208 26.68 -11.77 -22.21
N ILE A 209 26.67 -12.87 -21.43
CA ILE A 209 27.89 -13.65 -21.20
C ILE A 209 27.71 -15.16 -21.16
N SER A 210 26.50 -15.68 -21.29
CA SER A 210 26.35 -17.14 -21.43
C SER A 210 26.75 -17.63 -22.82
N SER A 211 26.85 -16.76 -23.83
CA SER A 211 26.93 -17.13 -25.25
C SER A 211 25.88 -18.18 -25.64
N TYR A 212 24.72 -18.17 -24.95
CA TYR A 212 23.67 -19.19 -25.04
C TYR A 212 24.09 -20.62 -24.66
N HIS A 213 25.23 -20.81 -23.98
CA HIS A 213 25.64 -22.10 -23.42
C HIS A 213 25.05 -22.30 -22.01
N PRO A 214 24.15 -23.29 -21.82
CA PRO A 214 23.51 -23.52 -20.52
C PRO A 214 24.50 -23.80 -19.38
N SER A 215 25.64 -24.43 -19.69
CA SER A 215 26.70 -24.76 -18.73
C SER A 215 27.35 -23.54 -18.09
N HIS A 216 27.33 -22.39 -18.75
CA HIS A 216 28.00 -21.17 -18.26
C HIS A 216 27.05 -20.24 -17.50
N ILE A 217 25.73 -20.45 -17.62
CA ILE A 217 24.70 -19.58 -17.03
C ILE A 217 24.87 -19.51 -15.51
N ILE A 218 24.81 -20.67 -14.84
CA ILE A 218 24.80 -20.74 -13.38
C ILE A 218 26.12 -20.24 -12.77
N GLY A 219 27.26 -20.68 -13.29
CA GLY A 219 28.58 -20.27 -12.80
C GLY A 219 28.81 -18.76 -12.92
N ASN A 220 28.45 -18.19 -14.07
CA ASN A 220 28.59 -16.75 -14.31
C ASN A 220 27.66 -15.91 -13.43
N ILE A 221 26.43 -16.37 -13.20
CA ILE A 221 25.50 -15.73 -12.26
C ILE A 221 26.12 -15.67 -10.86
N PHE A 222 26.59 -16.80 -10.32
CA PHE A 222 27.11 -16.85 -8.95
C PHE A 222 28.36 -15.98 -8.76
N ILE A 223 29.33 -16.07 -9.67
CA ILE A 223 30.56 -15.28 -9.59
C ILE A 223 30.24 -13.78 -9.58
N ARG A 224 29.32 -13.34 -10.46
CA ARG A 224 28.97 -11.92 -10.58
C ARG A 224 28.08 -11.43 -9.45
N LEU A 225 27.08 -12.18 -9.03
CA LEU A 225 26.29 -11.81 -7.84
C LEU A 225 27.17 -11.72 -6.59
N GLN A 226 28.16 -12.61 -6.46
CA GLN A 226 29.12 -12.56 -5.36
C GLN A 226 30.06 -11.35 -5.47
N ALA A 227 30.59 -11.06 -6.65
CA ALA A 227 31.42 -9.88 -6.90
C ALA A 227 30.63 -8.58 -6.65
N GLU A 228 29.40 -8.49 -7.16
CA GLU A 228 28.48 -7.37 -6.92
C GLU A 228 28.16 -7.24 -5.44
N LYS A 229 27.90 -8.33 -4.71
CA LYS A 229 27.66 -8.27 -3.26
C LYS A 229 28.88 -7.77 -2.49
N GLN A 230 30.08 -8.21 -2.87
CA GLN A 230 31.32 -7.73 -2.29
C GLN A 230 31.53 -6.24 -2.59
N MET A 231 31.28 -5.79 -3.83
CA MET A 231 31.36 -4.38 -4.21
C MET A 231 30.25 -3.51 -3.56
N GLN A 232 29.03 -4.02 -3.44
CA GLN A 232 27.89 -3.35 -2.80
C GLN A 232 28.08 -3.24 -1.28
N ALA A 233 28.80 -4.17 -0.63
CA ALA A 233 29.21 -4.01 0.77
C ALA A 233 30.07 -2.75 0.98
N PHE A 234 30.80 -2.30 -0.05
CA PHE A 234 31.55 -1.04 -0.04
C PHE A 234 30.73 0.19 -0.46
N GLN A 235 29.62 0.03 -1.18
CA GLN A 235 28.85 1.16 -1.75
C GLN A 235 27.42 1.34 -1.18
N GLY A 236 26.91 0.40 -0.38
CA GLY A 236 25.51 0.34 0.07
C GLY A 236 24.52 -0.02 -1.04
N SER A 237 23.39 -0.68 -0.73
CA SER A 237 22.42 -1.08 -1.75
C SER A 237 21.74 0.14 -2.39
N CYS A 238 21.58 0.10 -3.72
CA CYS A 238 20.89 1.16 -4.48
C CYS A 238 19.43 1.36 -4.01
N PHE A 239 18.76 0.26 -3.62
CA PHE A 239 17.39 0.30 -3.10
C PHE A 239 17.28 1.06 -1.78
N SER A 240 18.18 0.82 -0.82
CA SER A 240 18.16 1.53 0.47
C SER A 240 18.38 3.04 0.30
N LYS A 241 19.23 3.45 -0.65
CA LYS A 241 19.42 4.88 -0.98
C LYS A 241 18.16 5.50 -1.59
N GLN A 242 17.45 4.76 -2.43
CA GLN A 242 16.19 5.19 -3.03
C GLN A 242 15.08 5.30 -1.98
N GLU A 243 14.88 4.29 -1.13
CA GLU A 243 13.91 4.38 -0.02
C GLU A 243 14.24 5.51 0.96
N ALA A 244 15.51 5.75 1.26
CA ALA A 244 15.93 6.90 2.06
C ALA A 244 15.58 8.23 1.39
N SER A 245 15.66 8.29 0.06
CA SER A 245 15.30 9.48 -0.73
C SER A 245 13.79 9.72 -0.71
N VAL A 246 12.97 8.68 -0.87
CA VAL A 246 11.51 8.77 -0.71
C VAL A 246 11.16 9.23 0.70
N SER A 247 11.79 8.66 1.72
CA SER A 247 11.56 9.01 3.12
C SER A 247 11.91 10.47 3.39
N LYS A 248 13.03 10.96 2.85
CA LYS A 248 13.43 12.37 2.96
C LYS A 248 12.43 13.31 2.27
N LEU A 249 11.93 12.95 1.09
CA LEU A 249 10.89 13.72 0.40
C LEU A 249 9.59 13.73 1.21
N ALA A 250 9.18 12.57 1.72
CA ALA A 250 7.97 12.42 2.53
C ALA A 250 8.05 13.23 3.82
N ALA A 251 9.21 13.31 4.47
CA ALA A 251 9.42 14.13 5.67
C ALA A 251 9.27 15.64 5.41
N SER A 252 9.27 16.07 4.15
CA SER A 252 9.07 17.47 3.76
C SER A 252 7.61 17.86 3.52
N LEU A 253 6.69 16.90 3.64
CA LEU A 253 5.25 17.11 3.62
C LEU A 253 4.77 17.59 5.00
N PRO A 254 3.63 18.30 5.07
CA PRO A 254 3.02 18.62 6.36
C PRO A 254 2.61 17.33 7.11
N SER A 255 2.58 17.41 8.45
CA SER A 255 2.02 16.35 9.28
C SER A 255 0.54 16.17 8.95
N TYR A 256 0.12 14.93 8.76
CA TYR A 256 -1.27 14.60 8.48
C TYR A 256 -2.03 14.42 9.79
N GLY A 257 -3.07 15.24 9.97
CA GLY A 257 -4.05 15.07 11.05
C GLY A 257 -4.96 13.85 10.82
N ASN A 258 -5.92 13.71 11.72
CA ASN A 258 -6.99 12.71 11.69
C ASN A 258 -7.77 12.73 10.38
N THR A 259 -8.33 11.58 10.01
CA THR A 259 -9.13 11.50 8.78
C THR A 259 -10.49 12.10 9.05
N VAL A 260 -10.81 13.22 8.40
CA VAL A 260 -12.14 13.83 8.46
C VAL A 260 -12.87 13.53 7.15
N ILE A 261 -14.02 12.86 7.26
CA ILE A 261 -14.92 12.56 6.14
C ILE A 261 -16.13 13.51 6.22
N PRO A 262 -16.27 14.42 5.25
CA PRO A 262 -17.37 15.37 5.16
C PRO A 262 -18.77 14.73 5.13
N GLN A 263 -19.76 15.36 5.77
CA GLN A 263 -21.14 14.86 5.80
C GLN A 263 -21.75 14.72 4.40
N ASP A 264 -21.54 15.68 3.53
CA ASP A 264 -22.05 15.71 2.15
C ASP A 264 -21.56 14.49 1.33
N LEU A 265 -20.28 14.12 1.49
CA LEU A 265 -19.72 12.93 0.85
C LEU A 265 -20.33 11.64 1.40
N LYS A 266 -20.57 11.56 2.71
CA LYS A 266 -21.23 10.40 3.33
C LYS A 266 -22.65 10.22 2.80
N GLU A 267 -23.42 11.29 2.71
CA GLU A 267 -24.80 11.26 2.23
C GLU A 267 -24.86 10.91 0.73
N LYS A 268 -23.98 11.50 -0.08
CA LYS A 268 -23.88 11.20 -1.51
C LYS A 268 -23.51 9.74 -1.78
N HIS A 269 -22.64 9.16 -0.96
CA HIS A 269 -22.09 7.81 -1.13
C HIS A 269 -22.52 6.83 -0.03
N ILE A 270 -23.76 6.95 0.47
CA ILE A 270 -24.21 6.27 1.70
C ILE A 270 -24.00 4.75 1.70
N ARG A 271 -24.25 4.07 0.57
CA ARG A 271 -24.02 2.61 0.46
C ARG A 271 -22.54 2.25 0.55
N SER A 272 -21.68 3.05 -0.10
CA SER A 272 -20.23 2.88 -0.04
C SER A 272 -19.69 3.19 1.35
N TRP A 273 -20.29 4.19 2.02
CA TRP A 273 -19.96 4.57 3.39
C TRP A 273 -20.32 3.46 4.37
N GLN A 274 -21.52 2.87 4.29
CA GLN A 274 -21.88 1.72 5.10
C GLN A 274 -20.92 0.55 4.91
N ALA A 275 -20.64 0.16 3.66
CA ALA A 275 -19.69 -0.91 3.35
C ALA A 275 -18.26 -0.59 3.84
N HIS A 276 -17.91 0.69 3.96
CA HIS A 276 -16.67 1.11 4.60
C HIS A 276 -16.70 0.88 6.11
N LEU A 277 -17.76 1.31 6.80
CA LEU A 277 -17.95 1.12 8.24
C LEU A 277 -17.99 -0.34 8.66
N GLU A 278 -18.65 -1.20 7.88
CA GLU A 278 -18.66 -2.65 8.10
C GLU A 278 -17.25 -3.26 8.13
N ARG A 279 -16.30 -2.66 7.39
CA ARG A 279 -14.91 -3.12 7.28
C ARG A 279 -13.98 -2.52 8.34
N VAL A 280 -14.48 -1.60 9.16
CA VAL A 280 -13.82 -1.03 10.35
C VAL A 280 -14.70 -1.20 11.59
N SER A 281 -15.63 -2.15 11.57
CA SER A 281 -16.62 -2.37 12.64
C SER A 281 -15.98 -2.61 14.00
N ASP A 282 -14.81 -3.24 14.02
CA ASP A 282 -13.98 -3.48 15.19
C ASP A 282 -13.44 -2.19 15.84
N PHE A 283 -13.27 -1.12 15.07
CA PHE A 283 -12.94 0.22 15.57
C PHE A 283 -14.18 1.02 16.00
N LEU A 284 -15.38 0.63 15.55
CA LEU A 284 -16.64 1.28 15.92
C LEU A 284 -17.22 0.68 17.21
N LEU A 285 -17.02 -0.62 17.43
CA LEU A 285 -17.55 -1.38 18.56
C LEU A 285 -17.24 -0.76 19.94
N PRO A 286 -16.03 -0.19 20.19
CA PRO A 286 -15.74 0.46 21.47
C PRO A 286 -16.64 1.68 21.75
N GLY A 287 -17.15 2.32 20.70
CA GLY A 287 -18.03 3.48 20.78
C GLY A 287 -17.39 4.81 20.36
N LYS A 288 -18.23 5.84 20.24
CA LYS A 288 -17.84 7.22 19.91
C LYS A 288 -16.88 7.77 20.97
N GLY A 289 -15.81 8.43 20.55
CA GLY A 289 -14.79 9.04 21.42
C GLY A 289 -13.49 8.25 21.57
N ILE A 290 -13.42 7.01 21.04
CA ILE A 290 -12.23 6.15 21.20
C ILE A 290 -11.39 6.10 19.93
N TRP A 291 -11.99 5.71 18.80
CA TRP A 291 -11.32 5.66 17.49
C TRP A 291 -11.96 6.58 16.45
N TRP A 292 -13.11 7.16 16.78
CA TRP A 292 -13.83 8.08 15.92
C TRP A 292 -14.69 9.02 16.75
N VAL A 293 -14.95 10.20 16.20
CA VAL A 293 -15.88 11.19 16.71
C VAL A 293 -16.72 11.74 15.57
N GLU A 294 -17.81 12.41 15.91
CA GLU A 294 -18.66 13.10 14.94
C GLU A 294 -18.84 14.52 15.45
N HIS A 295 -18.52 15.47 14.58
CA HIS A 295 -18.61 16.90 14.83
C HIS A 295 -20.06 17.40 14.75
N GLU A 296 -20.30 18.61 15.25
CA GLU A 296 -21.62 19.25 15.21
C GLU A 296 -22.14 19.42 13.77
N ASP A 297 -21.23 19.68 12.83
CA ASP A 297 -21.51 19.82 11.39
C ASP A 297 -21.79 18.46 10.70
N GLY A 298 -21.85 17.36 11.46
CA GLY A 298 -22.11 16.01 10.98
C GLY A 298 -20.94 15.34 10.28
N ASP A 299 -19.75 15.95 10.26
CA ASP A 299 -18.51 15.34 9.78
C ASP A 299 -18.05 14.21 10.70
N THR A 300 -17.50 13.13 10.12
CA THR A 300 -16.92 12.03 10.91
C THR A 300 -15.41 12.12 10.89
N GLU A 301 -14.80 12.25 12.08
CA GLU A 301 -13.35 12.25 12.26
C GLU A 301 -12.92 10.90 12.85
N PHE A 302 -11.97 10.24 12.21
CA PHE A 302 -11.29 9.07 12.75
C PHE A 302 -9.99 9.47 13.43
N LEU A 303 -9.77 9.01 14.66
CA LEU A 303 -8.59 9.29 15.48
C LEU A 303 -7.41 8.41 15.03
N ASP A 304 -6.96 8.64 13.79
CA ASP A 304 -5.96 7.85 13.09
C ASP A 304 -4.75 8.67 12.60
N GLY A 305 -4.61 9.91 13.07
CA GLY A 305 -3.55 10.84 12.72
C GLY A 305 -2.19 10.51 13.34
N GLU A 306 -1.16 11.25 12.94
CA GLU A 306 0.22 10.98 13.41
C GLU A 306 0.40 11.17 14.91
N LYS A 307 -0.33 12.12 15.51
CA LYS A 307 -0.28 12.45 16.94
C LYS A 307 -1.03 11.47 17.82
N GLU A 308 -1.92 10.66 17.24
CA GLU A 308 -2.73 9.70 17.97
C GLU A 308 -1.90 8.48 18.41
N SER A 309 -2.33 7.84 19.49
CA SER A 309 -1.66 6.63 19.99
C SER A 309 -1.78 5.48 19.01
N ASN A 310 -0.70 4.72 18.84
CA ASN A 310 -0.68 3.56 17.93
C ASN A 310 -1.59 2.42 18.40
N ILE A 311 -1.81 2.31 19.71
CA ILE A 311 -2.56 1.24 20.37
C ILE A 311 -3.48 1.91 21.39
N SER A 312 -4.72 1.44 21.47
CA SER A 312 -5.64 1.72 22.56
C SER A 312 -5.96 0.40 23.26
N ALA A 313 -6.08 0.42 24.60
CA ALA A 313 -6.48 -0.75 25.37
C ALA A 313 -7.89 -1.25 24.99
N GLN A 314 -8.71 -0.36 24.42
CA GLN A 314 -10.06 -0.65 23.95
C GLN A 314 -10.09 -0.84 22.41
N GLY A 315 -8.93 -0.88 21.74
CA GLY A 315 -8.84 -1.08 20.29
C GLY A 315 -8.73 -2.54 19.88
N PRO A 316 -8.91 -2.82 18.58
CA PRO A 316 -8.81 -4.17 18.07
C PRO A 316 -7.39 -4.72 18.22
N LEU A 317 -7.31 -6.03 18.48
CA LEU A 317 -6.05 -6.76 18.46
C LEU A 317 -5.58 -6.92 17.02
N LEU A 318 -4.28 -6.77 16.83
CA LEU A 318 -3.67 -6.93 15.52
C LEU A 318 -3.45 -8.42 15.24
N HIS A 319 -4.13 -8.95 14.23
CA HIS A 319 -3.92 -10.32 13.77
C HIS A 319 -2.67 -10.42 12.87
N HIS A 320 -2.28 -11.66 12.55
CA HIS A 320 -1.10 -11.96 11.75
C HIS A 320 -1.39 -13.16 10.84
N PHE A 321 -0.79 -13.18 9.66
CA PHE A 321 -0.94 -14.29 8.67
C PHE A 321 -0.53 -15.69 9.20
N ARG A 322 0.04 -15.77 10.41
CA ARG A 322 0.43 -17.03 11.05
C ARG A 322 -0.68 -17.59 11.95
N SER A 323 -1.58 -16.74 12.39
CA SER A 323 -2.68 -17.08 13.30
C SER A 323 -4.06 -16.82 12.68
N SER A 324 -4.12 -16.15 11.53
CA SER A 324 -5.35 -15.80 10.82
C SER A 324 -5.10 -15.75 9.30
N ASN A 325 -6.18 -15.66 8.53
CA ASN A 325 -6.20 -15.56 7.07
C ASN A 325 -7.32 -14.62 6.61
N PHE A 326 -7.43 -14.32 5.32
CA PHE A 326 -8.41 -13.33 4.82
C PHE A 326 -9.84 -13.71 5.18
N CYS A 327 -10.22 -14.98 5.00
CA CYS A 327 -11.56 -15.46 5.31
C CYS A 327 -11.91 -15.27 6.81
N VAL A 328 -10.97 -15.58 7.71
CA VAL A 328 -11.15 -15.40 9.16
C VAL A 328 -11.26 -13.92 9.52
N GLU A 329 -10.43 -13.04 8.94
CA GLU A 329 -10.54 -11.60 9.17
C GLU A 329 -11.85 -11.01 8.67
N GLU A 330 -12.34 -11.44 7.49
CA GLU A 330 -13.62 -10.97 6.98
C GLU A 330 -14.77 -11.42 7.86
N GLN A 331 -14.76 -12.67 8.32
CA GLN A 331 -15.77 -13.18 9.25
C GLN A 331 -15.73 -12.43 10.60
N TYR A 332 -14.54 -12.16 11.13
CA TYR A 332 -14.35 -11.36 12.33
C TYR A 332 -15.00 -9.97 12.22
N LEU A 333 -14.79 -9.27 11.09
CA LEU A 333 -15.40 -7.95 10.87
C LEU A 333 -16.93 -8.01 10.72
N ILE A 334 -17.46 -9.05 10.08
CA ILE A 334 -18.90 -9.31 10.00
C ILE A 334 -19.49 -9.51 11.40
N ASP A 335 -18.81 -10.28 12.25
CA ASP A 335 -19.27 -10.55 13.61
C ASP A 335 -19.18 -9.31 14.50
N CYS A 336 -18.11 -8.51 14.38
CA CYS A 336 -18.02 -7.19 15.03
C CYS A 336 -19.15 -6.26 14.59
N TRP A 337 -19.51 -6.24 13.30
CA TRP A 337 -20.61 -5.42 12.81
C TRP A 337 -21.95 -5.85 13.41
N LYS A 338 -22.24 -7.16 13.43
CA LYS A 338 -23.44 -7.69 14.09
C LYS A 338 -23.49 -7.34 15.57
N GLN A 339 -22.34 -7.36 16.26
CA GLN A 339 -22.25 -6.94 17.65
C GLN A 339 -22.56 -5.45 17.82
N CYS A 340 -22.05 -4.57 16.94
CA CYS A 340 -22.40 -3.15 16.97
C CYS A 340 -23.93 -2.95 16.89
N LEU A 341 -24.59 -3.66 15.98
CA LEU A 341 -26.05 -3.60 15.81
C LEU A 341 -26.80 -4.17 17.03
N THR A 342 -26.37 -5.31 17.54
CA THR A 342 -27.01 -5.99 18.69
C THR A 342 -26.88 -5.18 19.98
N ASN A 343 -25.73 -4.55 20.18
CA ASN A 343 -25.45 -3.75 21.38
C ASN A 343 -26.01 -2.32 21.28
N GLY A 344 -26.59 -1.93 20.14
CA GLY A 344 -27.09 -0.58 19.93
C GLY A 344 -26.00 0.49 19.98
N VAL A 345 -24.79 0.15 19.53
CA VAL A 345 -23.66 1.11 19.49
C VAL A 345 -24.03 2.24 18.54
N ILE A 346 -23.75 3.49 18.94
CA ILE A 346 -23.92 4.65 18.06
C ILE A 346 -22.98 4.46 16.86
N LEU A 347 -23.51 4.52 15.65
CA LEU A 347 -22.73 4.39 14.42
C LEU A 347 -22.75 5.70 13.64
N PRO A 348 -21.67 6.06 12.91
CA PRO A 348 -21.62 7.27 12.08
C PRO A 348 -22.40 7.11 10.77
N ILE A 349 -23.61 6.55 10.83
CA ILE A 349 -24.52 6.38 9.70
C ILE A 349 -25.97 6.65 10.13
N LYS A 350 -26.72 7.41 9.31
CA LYS A 350 -28.10 7.83 9.63
C LYS A 350 -29.15 6.73 9.42
N ALA A 351 -28.79 5.60 8.82
CA ALA A 351 -29.70 4.51 8.49
C ALA A 351 -29.13 3.17 8.92
N ILE A 352 -29.93 2.39 9.66
CA ILE A 352 -29.84 0.93 9.75
C ILE A 352 -31.13 0.39 9.15
#